data_AF-A0A936FVY5-F1
#
_entry.id   AF-A0A936FVY5-F1
#
_cell.length_a   1.000
_cell.length_b   1.000
_cell.length_c   1.000
_cell.angle_alpha   90.00
_cell.angle_beta   90.00
_cell.angle_gamma   90.00
#
_symmetry.space_group_name_H-M   'P 1'
#
loop_
_entity.id
_entity.type
_entity.pdbx_description
1 polymer ?
#
loop_
_entity_poly.entity_id
_entity_poly.type
_entity_poly.pdbx_seq_one_letter_code
_entity_poly.pdbx_strand_id
1 'polypeptide(L)'
;MKKLSYITLLMVVLLNKSLTAQITITNASFPAVGDTLNEAVDNSPAVNNGTVGGSQTWDFTALKANVLRKTAVRPVSEGANSADFPAANLIFKSLNGNIGN
;
A
#
# COMPACT_ATOMS: atom_id res chain seq x y z
N MET A 1 18.29 1.79 47.68
CA MET A 1 16.89 1.95 47.21
C MET A 1 16.89 2.85 46.00
N LYS A 2 16.28 2.37 44.90
CA LYS A 2 16.25 2.98 43.58
C LYS A 2 15.59 4.36 43.64
N LYS A 3 16.36 5.45 43.70
CA LYS A 3 15.83 6.79 43.38
C LYS A 3 15.86 6.93 41.87
N LEU A 4 14.99 6.18 41.20
CA LEU A 4 14.71 6.42 39.78
C LEU A 4 14.06 7.79 39.72
N SER A 5 14.83 8.78 39.29
CA SER A 5 14.48 10.20 39.37
C SER A 5 13.26 10.47 38.49
N TYR A 6 12.22 11.11 39.04
CA TYR A 6 11.03 11.55 38.29
C TYR A 6 11.40 12.36 37.04
N ILE A 7 12.57 12.99 37.04
CA ILE A 7 13.17 13.70 35.89
C ILE A 7 13.47 12.74 34.74
N THR A 8 13.98 11.53 35.01
CA THR A 8 14.27 10.53 33.99
C THR A 8 12.98 10.00 33.36
N LEU A 9 11.91 9.81 34.15
CA LEU A 9 10.59 9.43 33.64
C LEU A 9 9.98 10.55 32.77
N LEU A 10 10.10 11.80 33.22
CA LEU A 10 9.64 12.97 32.47
C LEU A 10 10.37 13.11 31.12
N MET A 11 11.68 12.90 31.10
CA MET A 11 12.48 12.91 29.86
C MET A 11 12.00 11.84 28.87
N VAL A 12 11.76 10.62 29.34
CA VAL A 12 11.26 9.54 28.48
C VAL A 12 9.89 9.90 27.89
N VAL A 13 8.97 10.45 28.68
CA VAL A 13 7.63 10.84 28.19
C VAL A 13 7.70 11.94 27.12
N LEU A 14 8.59 12.93 27.30
CA LEU A 14 8.72 14.05 26.36
C LEU A 14 9.36 13.64 25.01
N LEU A 15 10.22 12.61 25.00
CA LEU A 15 10.93 12.14 23.81
C LEU A 15 10.08 11.26 22.87
N ASN A 16 8.92 10.78 23.30
CA ASN A 16 8.04 9.92 22.48
C ASN A 16 7.23 10.67 21.40
N LYS A 17 7.26 12.01 21.39
CA LYS A 17 6.42 12.83 20.49
C LYS A 17 6.94 12.95 19.05
N SER A 18 8.16 12.49 18.77
CA SER A 18 8.81 12.64 17.46
C SER A 18 8.98 11.33 16.69
N LEU A 19 8.01 10.41 16.77
CA LEU A 19 8.01 9.19 15.96
C LEU A 19 7.64 9.48 14.49
N THR A 20 8.45 10.29 13.80
CA THR A 20 8.28 10.64 12.37
C THR A 20 8.66 9.52 11.40
N ALA A 21 9.02 8.34 11.91
CA ALA A 21 9.36 7.17 11.10
C ALA A 21 8.14 6.29 10.74
N GLN A 22 6.94 6.61 11.21
CA GLN A 22 5.75 5.84 10.84
C GLN A 22 5.31 6.17 9.41
N ILE A 23 5.35 5.16 8.53
CA ILE A 23 4.74 5.27 7.20
C ILE A 23 3.25 5.57 7.38
N THR A 24 2.83 6.76 6.96
CA THR A 24 1.43 7.19 7.02
C THR A 24 0.81 7.04 5.65
N ILE A 25 -0.13 6.10 5.51
CA ILE A 25 -0.95 5.96 4.31
C ILE A 25 -2.13 6.91 4.45
N THR A 26 -2.30 7.81 3.48
CA THR A 26 -3.40 8.78 3.45
C THR A 26 -4.41 8.41 2.37
N ASN A 27 -5.59 9.04 2.37
CA ASN A 27 -6.58 8.80 1.32
C ASN A 27 -6.06 9.17 -0.08
N ALA A 28 -5.09 10.10 -0.15
CA ALA A 28 -4.43 10.47 -1.40
C ALA A 28 -3.50 9.37 -1.95
N SER A 29 -3.19 8.35 -1.16
CA SER A 29 -2.42 7.18 -1.60
C SER A 29 -3.28 6.14 -2.33
N PHE A 30 -4.61 6.31 -2.34
CA PHE A 30 -5.54 5.39 -3.00
C PHE A 30 -6.00 5.94 -4.36
N PRO A 31 -6.28 5.05 -5.34
CA PRO A 31 -6.81 5.46 -6.63
C PRO A 31 -8.20 6.10 -6.53
N ALA A 32 -8.44 7.15 -7.31
CA ALA A 32 -9.72 7.82 -7.46
C ALA A 32 -10.38 7.50 -8.81
N VAL A 33 -11.69 7.76 -8.92
CA VAL A 33 -12.42 7.58 -10.18
C VAL A 33 -11.77 8.41 -11.29
N GLY A 34 -11.50 7.76 -12.43
CA GLY A 34 -10.77 8.34 -13.55
C GLY A 34 -9.32 7.85 -13.65
N ASP A 35 -8.73 7.39 -12.54
CA ASP A 35 -7.37 6.87 -12.53
C ASP A 35 -7.25 5.55 -13.30
N THR A 36 -6.02 5.23 -13.67
CA THR A 36 -5.65 3.91 -14.20
C THR A 36 -4.45 3.38 -13.43
N LEU A 37 -4.65 2.29 -12.73
CA LEU A 37 -3.59 1.54 -12.09
C LEU A 37 -2.81 0.78 -13.15
N ASN A 38 -1.49 0.97 -13.19
CA ASN A 38 -0.58 0.24 -14.07
C ASN A 38 0.27 -0.67 -13.19
N GLU A 39 0.16 -1.97 -13.40
CA GLU A 39 0.82 -2.99 -12.60
C GLU A 39 1.68 -3.85 -13.51
N ALA A 40 2.86 -4.20 -13.00
CA ALA A 40 3.80 -5.08 -13.67
C ALA A 40 3.99 -6.29 -12.77
N VAL A 41 3.62 -7.48 -13.25
CA VAL A 41 3.60 -8.70 -12.46
C VAL A 41 4.68 -9.65 -12.96
N ASP A 42 5.55 -10.05 -12.05
CA ASP A 42 6.49 -11.15 -12.23
C ASP A 42 5.87 -12.43 -11.65
N ASN A 43 5.70 -13.46 -12.49
CA ASN A 43 5.10 -14.73 -12.10
C ASN A 43 6.14 -15.74 -11.60
N SER A 44 7.44 -15.44 -11.70
CA SER A 44 8.52 -16.29 -11.22
C SER A 44 9.66 -15.44 -10.64
N PRO A 45 9.38 -14.67 -9.56
CA PRO A 45 10.36 -13.76 -9.00
C PRO A 45 11.47 -14.52 -8.26
N ALA A 46 12.71 -14.14 -8.51
CA ALA A 46 13.86 -14.52 -7.70
C ALA A 46 14.36 -13.30 -6.93
N VAL A 47 13.82 -13.08 -5.73
CA VAL A 47 14.16 -11.93 -4.88
C VAL A 47 15.02 -12.40 -3.70
N ASN A 48 16.04 -11.61 -3.36
CA ASN A 48 16.82 -11.82 -2.15
C ASN A 48 16.40 -10.78 -1.10
N ASN A 49 15.70 -11.23 -0.06
CA ASN A 49 15.17 -10.36 0.99
C ASN A 49 16.24 -9.95 2.03
N GLY A 50 17.50 -10.36 1.83
CA GLY A 50 18.61 -10.04 2.72
C GLY A 50 18.43 -10.60 4.14
N THR A 51 19.13 -10.01 5.10
CA THR A 51 19.12 -10.43 6.50
C THR A 51 17.96 -9.78 7.25
N VAL A 52 17.29 -10.54 8.13
CA VAL A 52 16.24 -10.01 9.00
C VAL A 52 16.79 -8.94 9.95
N GLY A 53 16.06 -7.83 10.11
CA GLY A 53 16.47 -6.71 10.97
C GLY A 53 15.95 -5.36 10.48
N GLY A 54 16.22 -4.31 11.26
CA GLY A 54 15.92 -2.92 10.87
C GLY A 54 16.90 -2.40 9.80
N SER A 55 16.47 -1.40 9.03
CA SER A 55 17.25 -0.79 7.92
C SER A 55 17.57 -1.77 6.78
N GLN A 56 16.53 -2.29 6.12
CA GLN A 56 16.69 -3.13 4.93
C GLN A 56 16.71 -2.28 3.65
N THR A 57 17.66 -2.60 2.76
CA THR A 57 17.64 -2.12 1.38
C THR A 57 16.99 -3.21 0.52
N TRP A 58 15.80 -2.93 0.02
CA TRP A 58 15.07 -3.84 -0.85
C TRP A 58 15.49 -3.62 -2.29
N ASP A 59 16.25 -4.56 -2.85
CA ASP A 59 16.64 -4.53 -4.26
C ASP A 59 15.70 -5.39 -5.09
N PHE A 60 14.86 -4.73 -5.89
CA PHE A 60 13.92 -5.35 -6.81
C PHE A 60 14.37 -5.30 -8.27
N THR A 61 15.64 -4.94 -8.55
CA THR A 61 16.15 -4.83 -9.93
C THR A 61 16.13 -6.14 -10.71
N ALA A 62 16.10 -7.28 -10.00
CA ALA A 62 16.00 -8.60 -10.61
C ALA A 62 14.59 -8.97 -11.09
N LEU A 63 13.54 -8.25 -10.66
CA LEU A 63 12.16 -8.55 -11.06
C LEU A 63 11.96 -8.29 -12.56
N LYS A 64 11.31 -9.24 -13.24
CA LYS A 64 10.98 -9.14 -14.65
C LYS A 64 9.46 -9.14 -14.82
N ALA A 65 8.94 -8.06 -15.38
CA ALA A 65 7.51 -7.94 -15.65
C ALA A 65 7.12 -8.82 -16.85
N ASN A 66 6.59 -10.00 -16.57
CA ASN A 66 6.11 -10.92 -17.61
C ASN A 66 4.67 -10.60 -18.01
N VAL A 67 3.91 -9.95 -17.13
CA VAL A 67 2.53 -9.53 -17.36
C VAL A 67 2.38 -8.07 -16.99
N LEU A 68 1.81 -7.28 -17.90
CA LEU A 68 1.35 -5.93 -17.60
C LEU A 68 -0.15 -5.97 -17.39
N ARG A 69 -0.63 -5.39 -16.28
CA ARG A 69 -2.05 -5.24 -15.98
C ARG A 69 -2.39 -3.75 -15.89
N LYS A 70 -3.49 -3.37 -16.52
CA LYS A 70 -4.05 -2.03 -16.43
C LYS A 70 -5.45 -2.13 -15.88
N THR A 71 -5.73 -1.38 -14.83
CA THR A 71 -7.02 -1.41 -14.16
C THR A 71 -7.54 0.02 -14.05
N ALA A 72 -8.63 0.32 -14.74
CA ALA A 72 -9.33 1.58 -14.64
C ALA A 72 -10.15 1.64 -13.36
N VAL A 73 -10.12 2.78 -12.69
CA VAL A 73 -11.06 3.10 -11.61
C VAL A 73 -12.24 3.85 -12.22
N ARG A 74 -13.44 3.33 -12.02
CA ARG A 74 -14.68 3.84 -12.61
C ARG A 74 -15.73 4.09 -11.52
N PRO A 75 -16.70 4.98 -11.76
CA PRO A 75 -17.82 5.16 -10.84
C PRO A 75 -18.65 3.88 -10.75
N VAL A 76 -19.28 3.65 -9.60
CA VAL A 76 -20.13 2.47 -9.38
C VAL A 76 -21.28 2.37 -10.38
N SER A 77 -21.76 3.49 -10.92
CA SER A 77 -22.83 3.55 -11.92
C SER A 77 -22.50 2.84 -13.24
N GLU A 78 -21.22 2.58 -13.52
CA GLU A 78 -20.81 1.79 -14.69
C GLU A 78 -20.83 0.27 -14.43
N GLY A 79 -21.05 -0.17 -13.19
CA GLY A 79 -21.03 -1.57 -12.79
C GLY A 79 -22.42 -2.23 -12.85
N ALA A 80 -22.47 -3.46 -13.36
CA ALA A 80 -23.70 -4.25 -13.44
C ALA A 80 -24.32 -4.56 -12.07
N ASN A 81 -23.48 -4.73 -11.04
CA ASN A 81 -23.91 -5.08 -9.68
C ASN A 81 -23.98 -3.86 -8.75
N SER A 82 -24.10 -2.65 -9.30
CA SER A 82 -24.16 -1.41 -8.51
C SER A 82 -25.29 -1.40 -7.48
N ALA A 83 -26.41 -2.05 -7.80
CA ALA A 83 -27.56 -2.19 -6.91
C ALA A 83 -27.27 -3.10 -5.69
N ASP A 84 -26.36 -4.07 -5.83
CA ASP A 84 -26.03 -5.03 -4.77
C ASP A 84 -25.05 -4.44 -3.74
N PHE A 85 -24.31 -3.39 -4.13
CA PHE A 85 -23.31 -2.71 -3.31
C PHE A 85 -23.60 -1.21 -3.17
N PRO A 86 -24.72 -0.83 -2.53
CA PRO A 86 -25.18 0.57 -2.47
C PRO A 86 -24.23 1.51 -1.70
N ALA A 87 -23.33 0.97 -0.88
CA ALA A 87 -22.31 1.74 -0.16
C ALA A 87 -21.00 1.92 -0.96
N ALA A 88 -20.84 1.25 -2.10
CA ALA A 88 -19.64 1.37 -2.93
C ALA A 88 -19.65 2.67 -3.74
N ASN A 89 -18.49 3.31 -3.88
CA ASN A 89 -18.32 4.56 -4.61
C ASN A 89 -17.46 4.42 -5.88
N LEU A 90 -16.78 3.28 -6.07
CA LEU A 90 -15.93 2.99 -7.21
C LEU A 90 -15.92 1.51 -7.56
N ILE A 91 -15.52 1.21 -8.79
CA ILE A 91 -15.25 -0.15 -9.29
C ILE A 91 -13.89 -0.19 -9.99
N PHE A 92 -13.25 -1.36 -9.97
CA PHE A 92 -12.04 -1.63 -10.72
C PHE A 92 -12.39 -2.41 -11.99
N LYS A 93 -11.99 -1.90 -13.15
CA LYS A 93 -12.24 -2.50 -14.46
C LYS A 93 -10.93 -2.82 -15.16
N SER A 94 -10.67 -4.08 -15.47
CA SER A 94 -9.48 -4.46 -16.25
C SER A 94 -9.56 -3.87 -17.67
N LEU A 95 -8.46 -3.26 -18.11
CA LEU A 95 -8.30 -2.68 -19.44
C LEU A 95 -7.48 -3.56 -20.38
N ASN A 96 -6.68 -4.48 -19.84
CA ASN A 96 -5.96 -5.47 -20.64
C ASN A 96 -6.91 -6.67 -20.80
N GLY A 97 -7.32 -6.94 -22.04
CA GLY A 97 -8.42 -7.83 -22.38
C GLY A 97 -8.41 -9.21 -21.68
N ASN A 98 -9.60 -9.61 -21.23
CA ASN A 98 -10.00 -10.93 -20.74
C ASN A 98 -9.39 -11.41 -19.41
N ILE A 99 -9.91 -10.86 -18.31
CA ILE A 99 -10.14 -11.63 -17.08
C ILE A 99 -11.49 -11.23 -16.49
N GLY A 100 -12.52 -12.02 -16.83
CA GLY A 100 -13.79 -12.19 -16.12
C GLY A 100 -14.72 -10.98 -16.03
N ASN A 101 -15.77 -10.99 -16.86
CA ASN A 101 -17.13 -10.71 -16.36
C ASN A 101 -17.53 -11.89 -15.46
#